data_AF-A0A7R6W688-F1
#
_entry.id   AF-A0A7R6W688-F1
#
_cell.length_a   1.000
_cell.length_b   1.000
_cell.length_c   1.000
_cell.angle_alpha   90.00
_cell.angle_beta   90.00
_cell.angle_gamma   90.00
#
_symmetry.space_group_name_H-M   'P 1'
#
loop_
_entity.id
_entity.type
_entity.pdbx_description
1 polymer ?
#
loop_
_entity_poly.entity_id
_entity_poly.type
_entity_poly.pdbx_seq_one_letter_code
_entity_poly.pdbx_strand_id
1 'polypeptide(L)'
;MNIDPNISIEHQSAYVLCEQGKVLLHNGSSISQLTLQDENSAFIHFCRSLNPNKCFISALIPDDADKNVFFKARDVAHAEGIHMQANVDRPEQLRKVWGDYLIYKSHCDSEVMPLPSNDNGM
;
A
#
# COMPACT_ATOMS: atom_id res chain seq x y z
N MET A 1 20.53 22.02 -14.11
CA MET A 1 19.67 20.86 -14.39
C MET A 1 18.35 21.42 -14.89
N ASN A 2 18.02 21.25 -16.18
CA ASN A 2 16.70 21.61 -16.70
C ASN A 2 15.78 20.41 -16.49
N ILE A 3 14.89 20.50 -15.51
CA ILE A 3 13.83 19.51 -15.30
C ILE A 3 12.71 19.89 -16.29
N ASP A 4 12.37 18.97 -17.18
CA ASP A 4 11.23 19.13 -18.09
C ASP A 4 9.93 19.15 -17.26
N PRO A 5 9.15 20.25 -17.29
CA PRO A 5 7.92 20.37 -16.49
C PRO A 5 6.79 19.45 -16.96
N ASN A 6 6.93 18.78 -18.12
CA ASN A 6 5.91 17.87 -18.67
C ASN A 6 6.15 16.39 -18.32
N ILE A 7 7.16 16.07 -17.51
CA ILE A 7 7.28 14.73 -16.96
C ILE A 7 6.15 14.57 -15.95
N SER A 8 5.15 13.74 -16.30
CA SER A 8 4.11 13.33 -15.37
C SER A 8 4.78 12.79 -14.11
N ILE A 9 4.65 13.53 -13.00
CA ILE A 9 5.11 13.03 -11.72
C ILE A 9 4.09 11.95 -11.36
N GLU A 10 4.38 10.71 -11.73
CA GLU A 10 3.58 9.53 -11.39
C GLU A 10 3.61 9.36 -9.86
N HIS A 11 2.80 10.16 -9.17
CA HIS A 11 2.50 9.95 -7.76
C HIS A 11 1.61 8.72 -7.68
N GLN A 12 2.16 7.65 -7.14
CA GLN A 12 1.43 6.41 -6.92
C GLN A 12 0.89 6.40 -5.49
N SER A 13 -0.43 6.32 -5.36
CA SER A 13 -1.05 6.11 -4.06
C SER A 13 -1.13 4.61 -3.79
N ALA A 14 -0.50 4.15 -2.70
CA ALA A 14 -0.74 2.81 -2.19
C ALA A 14 -1.82 2.88 -1.11
N TYR A 15 -2.78 1.96 -1.11
CA TYR A 15 -3.82 1.92 -0.09
C TYR A 15 -3.58 0.77 0.90
N VAL A 16 -3.94 1.02 2.15
CA VAL A 16 -4.05 -0.01 3.19
C VAL A 16 -5.36 0.18 3.95
N LEU A 17 -5.95 -0.91 4.43
CA LEU A 17 -7.15 -0.86 5.26
C LEU A 17 -6.77 -1.12 6.72
N CYS A 18 -7.15 -0.21 7.61
CA CYS A 18 -7.04 -0.37 9.06
C CYS A 18 -8.41 -0.78 9.61
N GLU A 19 -8.56 -2.03 10.01
CA GLU A 19 -9.84 -2.57 10.48
C GLU A 19 -9.60 -3.70 11.48
N GLN A 20 -10.40 -3.76 12.56
CA GLN A 20 -10.33 -4.80 13.60
C GLN A 20 -8.95 -4.94 14.27
N GLY A 21 -8.28 -3.82 14.54
CA GLY A 21 -6.97 -3.75 15.19
C GLY A 21 -5.81 -4.22 14.30
N LYS A 22 -6.02 -4.28 12.98
CA LYS A 22 -5.04 -4.79 12.01
C LYS A 22 -4.86 -3.85 10.83
N VAL A 23 -3.70 -3.94 10.19
CA VAL A 23 -3.44 -3.40 8.85
C VAL A 23 -3.60 -4.53 7.83
N LEU A 24 -4.45 -4.32 6.84
CA LEU A 24 -4.70 -5.22 5.72
C LEU A 24 -4.01 -4.69 4.47
N LEU A 25 -3.27 -5.57 3.80
CA LEU A 25 -2.55 -5.29 2.56
C LEU A 25 -3.26 -5.92 1.35
N HIS A 26 -2.99 -5.39 0.16
CA HIS A 26 -3.64 -5.87 -1.07
C HIS A 26 -3.32 -7.33 -1.42
N ASN A 27 -2.19 -7.86 -0.93
CA ASN A 27 -1.79 -9.25 -1.08
C ASN A 27 -2.49 -10.21 -0.10
N GLY A 28 -3.48 -9.74 0.67
CA GLY A 28 -4.22 -10.52 1.65
C GLY A 28 -3.55 -10.63 3.02
N SER A 29 -2.35 -10.06 3.21
CA SER A 29 -1.70 -10.05 4.52
C SER A 29 -2.51 -9.21 5.51
N SER A 30 -2.61 -9.71 6.75
CA SER A 30 -3.28 -9.03 7.86
C SER A 30 -2.34 -8.98 9.06
N ILE A 31 -1.90 -7.79 9.42
CA ILE A 31 -0.84 -7.55 10.41
C ILE A 31 -1.46 -6.90 11.64
N SER A 32 -1.33 -7.55 12.79
CA SER A 32 -1.82 -7.00 14.06
C SER A 32 -1.01 -5.79 14.49
N GLN A 33 -1.63 -4.88 15.24
CA GLN A 33 -0.93 -3.73 15.85
C GLN A 33 0.33 -4.14 16.63
N LEU A 34 0.34 -5.32 17.27
CA LEU A 34 1.45 -5.81 18.10
C LEU A 34 2.67 -6.22 17.28
N THR A 35 2.47 -6.63 16.03
CA THR A 35 3.50 -7.21 15.15
C THR A 35 3.90 -6.28 14.00
N LEU A 36 3.35 -5.06 13.94
CA LEU A 36 3.63 -4.09 12.87
C LEU A 36 5.12 -3.73 12.78
N GLN A 37 5.78 -3.63 13.92
CA GLN A 37 7.18 -3.20 14.04
C GLN A 37 8.18 -4.37 13.92
N ASP A 38 7.70 -5.60 13.79
CA ASP A 38 8.57 -6.76 13.65
C ASP A 38 9.31 -6.64 12.31
N GLU A 39 10.63 -6.82 12.31
CA GLU A 39 11.49 -6.62 11.13
C GLU A 39 11.04 -7.43 9.90
N ASN A 40 10.46 -8.60 10.14
CA ASN A 40 9.94 -9.50 9.12
C ASN A 40 8.41 -9.39 8.92
N SER A 41 7.78 -8.33 9.42
CA SER A 41 6.35 -8.12 9.21
C SER A 41 6.08 -7.83 7.73
N ALA A 42 4.96 -8.33 7.23
CA ALA A 42 4.52 -8.04 5.86
C ALA A 42 4.33 -6.53 5.63
N PHE A 43 4.04 -5.76 6.67
CA PHE A 43 3.91 -4.30 6.58
C PHE A 43 5.25 -3.59 6.35
N ILE A 44 6.33 -4.02 7.04
CA ILE A 44 7.68 -3.48 6.78
C ILE A 44 8.13 -3.82 5.37
N HIS A 45 7.95 -5.08 4.93
CA HIS A 45 8.28 -5.47 3.57
C HIS A 45 7.49 -4.67 2.53
N PHE A 46 6.21 -4.42 2.80
CA PHE A 46 5.38 -3.54 1.97
C PHE A 46 5.95 -2.12 1.92
N CYS A 47 6.26 -1.49 3.06
CA CYS A 47 6.84 -0.14 3.08
C CYS A 47 8.14 -0.06 2.27
N ARG A 48 9.03 -1.06 2.42
CA ARG A 48 10.31 -1.13 1.68
C ARG A 48 10.16 -1.38 0.18
N SER A 49 9.03 -1.94 -0.26
CA SER A 49 8.74 -2.11 -1.69
C SER A 49 8.31 -0.80 -2.38
N LEU A 50 7.94 0.23 -1.61
CA LEU A 50 7.48 1.50 -2.15
C LEU A 50 8.66 2.43 -2.42
N ASN A 51 8.54 3.27 -3.45
CA ASN A 51 9.51 4.34 -3.69
C ASN A 51 9.14 5.57 -2.83
N PRO A 52 9.96 5.97 -1.84
CA PRO A 52 9.64 7.06 -0.91
C PRO A 52 9.48 8.44 -1.58
N ASN A 53 10.05 8.63 -2.78
CA ASN A 53 9.96 9.90 -3.50
C ASN A 53 8.75 9.97 -4.44
N LYS A 54 8.07 8.85 -4.68
CA LYS A 54 6.98 8.74 -5.67
C LYS A 54 5.69 8.18 -5.09
N CYS A 55 5.75 7.58 -3.90
CA CYS A 55 4.64 6.89 -3.30
C CYS A 55 4.35 7.37 -1.88
N PHE A 56 3.07 7.47 -1.57
CA PHE A 56 2.58 7.62 -0.21
C PHE A 56 1.48 6.59 0.06
N ILE A 57 1.29 6.27 1.34
CA ILE A 57 0.25 5.36 1.79
C ILE A 57 -1.00 6.15 2.19
N SER A 58 -2.14 5.83 1.58
CA SER A 58 -3.45 6.28 2.02
C SER A 58 -4.09 5.21 2.91
N ALA A 59 -4.23 5.50 4.20
CA ALA A 59 -4.86 4.63 5.17
C ALA A 59 -6.38 4.81 5.19
N LEU A 60 -7.12 3.73 4.97
CA LEU A 60 -8.57 3.70 5.04
C LEU A 60 -8.95 3.19 6.44
N ILE A 61 -9.71 3.98 7.21
CA ILE A 61 -10.04 3.68 8.62
C ILE A 61 -11.55 3.78 8.78
N PRO A 62 -12.33 2.71 8.50
CA PRO A 62 -13.78 2.76 8.54
C PRO A 62 -14.38 2.88 9.95
N ASP A 63 -13.63 2.51 10.99
CA ASP A 63 -14.06 2.58 12.39
C ASP A 63 -13.05 3.38 13.22
N ASP A 64 -13.56 4.30 14.03
CA ASP A 64 -12.76 5.13 14.94
C ASP A 64 -11.99 4.30 15.98
N ALA A 65 -12.49 3.11 16.32
CA ALA A 65 -11.79 2.16 17.20
C ALA A 65 -10.42 1.73 16.65
N ASP A 66 -10.22 1.81 15.34
CA ASP A 66 -9.01 1.38 14.63
C ASP A 66 -7.98 2.51 14.44
N LYS A 67 -8.24 3.72 14.98
CA LYS A 67 -7.28 4.83 14.92
C LYS A 67 -5.92 4.50 15.54
N ASN A 68 -5.90 3.68 16.59
CA ASN A 68 -4.66 3.28 17.25
C ASN A 68 -3.76 2.41 16.36
N VAL A 69 -4.34 1.48 15.60
CA VAL A 69 -3.56 0.67 14.65
C VAL A 69 -3.04 1.55 13.50
N PHE A 70 -3.83 2.52 13.04
CA PHE A 70 -3.37 3.53 12.07
C PHE A 70 -2.18 4.33 12.58
N PHE A 71 -2.26 4.91 13.78
CA PHE A 71 -1.14 5.73 14.31
C PHE A 71 0.14 4.91 14.42
N LYS A 72 0.04 3.67 14.90
CA LYS A 72 1.20 2.77 14.98
C LYS A 72 1.76 2.44 13.59
N ALA A 73 0.90 2.15 12.62
CA ALA A 73 1.30 1.88 11.24
C ALA A 73 1.98 3.10 10.59
N ARG A 74 1.44 4.30 10.82
CA ARG A 74 2.03 5.55 10.35
C ARG A 74 3.43 5.77 10.91
N ASP A 75 3.63 5.53 12.20
CA ASP A 75 4.94 5.70 12.83
C ASP A 75 5.97 4.69 12.27
N VAL A 76 5.54 3.44 11.99
CA VAL A 76 6.38 2.42 11.33
C VAL A 76 6.69 2.82 9.88
N ALA A 77 5.70 3.25 9.10
CA ALA A 77 5.91 3.70 7.72
C ALA A 77 6.87 4.89 7.66
N HIS A 78 6.74 5.84 8.59
CA HIS A 78 7.63 6.99 8.70
C HIS A 78 9.07 6.58 9.02
N ALA A 79 9.28 5.58 9.88
CA ALA A 79 10.61 5.02 10.16
C ALA A 79 11.27 4.39 8.92
N GLU A 80 10.46 3.87 7.98
CA GLU A 80 10.89 3.35 6.68
C GLU A 80 10.95 4.45 5.58
N GLY A 81 10.75 5.72 5.94
CA GLY A 81 10.82 6.86 5.01
C GLY A 81 9.60 7.04 4.11
N ILE A 82 8.49 6.36 4.41
CA ILE A 82 7.24 6.44 3.64
C ILE A 82 6.26 7.37 4.33
N HIS A 83 5.70 8.32 3.57
CA HIS A 83 4.60 9.14 4.06
C HIS A 83 3.30 8.34 4.11
N MET A 84 2.57 8.42 5.21
CA MET A 84 1.28 7.76 5.40
C MET A 84 0.26 8.75 5.97
N GLN A 85 -0.91 8.84 5.34
CA GLN A 85 -1.99 9.74 5.75
C GLN A 85 -3.34 9.00 5.84
N ALA A 86 -4.18 9.41 6.78
CA ALA A 86 -5.54 8.88 6.88
C ALA A 86 -6.44 9.54 5.84
N ASN A 87 -7.29 8.75 5.21
CA ASN A 87 -8.39 9.25 4.40
C ASN A 87 -9.61 9.52 5.29
N VAL A 88 -10.35 10.59 5.01
CA VAL A 88 -11.53 11.01 5.77
C VAL A 88 -12.74 10.92 4.86
N ASP A 89 -13.53 9.86 5.02
CA ASP A 89 -14.78 9.64 4.30
C ASP A 89 -15.72 8.77 5.15
N ARG A 90 -16.91 8.50 4.65
CA ARG A 90 -17.87 7.60 5.30
C ARG A 90 -17.37 6.15 5.27
N PRO A 91 -17.65 5.35 6.32
CA PRO A 91 -17.14 3.97 6.42
C PRO A 91 -17.43 3.10 5.19
N GLU A 92 -18.63 3.21 4.61
CA GLU A 92 -19.03 2.50 3.40
C GLU A 92 -18.20 2.90 2.17
N GLN A 93 -17.86 4.18 2.06
CA GLN A 93 -17.08 4.71 0.95
C GLN A 93 -15.62 4.28 1.08
N LEU A 94 -15.05 4.29 2.29
CA LEU A 94 -13.71 3.78 2.56
C LEU A 94 -13.58 2.28 2.21
N ARG A 95 -14.57 1.45 2.57
CA ARG A 95 -14.59 0.03 2.18
C ARG A 95 -14.77 -0.16 0.69
N LYS A 96 -15.55 0.69 0.01
CA LYS A 96 -15.66 0.68 -1.45
C LYS A 96 -14.30 0.97 -2.11
N VAL A 97 -13.60 2.02 -1.67
CA VAL A 97 -12.26 2.36 -2.16
C VAL A 97 -11.29 1.21 -1.98
N TRP A 98 -11.36 0.52 -0.83
CA TRP A 98 -10.57 -0.68 -0.59
C TRP A 98 -10.88 -1.80 -1.60
N GLY A 99 -12.16 -2.10 -1.83
CA GLY A 99 -12.58 -3.11 -2.82
C GLY A 99 -12.12 -2.78 -4.24
N ASP A 100 -12.28 -1.52 -4.66
CA ASP A 100 -11.83 -1.05 -5.98
C ASP A 100 -10.30 -1.17 -6.12
N TYR A 101 -9.55 -0.87 -5.06
CA TYR A 101 -8.09 -1.00 -5.05
C TYR A 101 -7.62 -2.46 -5.16
N LEU A 102 -8.29 -3.40 -4.50
CA LEU A 102 -7.99 -4.83 -4.62
C LEU A 102 -8.21 -5.33 -6.05
N ILE A 103 -9.27 -4.88 -6.70
CA ILE A 103 -9.55 -5.20 -8.11
C ILE A 103 -8.46 -4.62 -9.01
N TYR A 104 -8.09 -3.36 -8.82
CA TYR A 104 -7.01 -2.74 -9.60
C TYR A 104 -5.69 -3.51 -9.46
N LYS A 105 -5.30 -3.86 -8.23
CA LYS A 105 -4.04 -4.59 -7.98
C LYS A 105 -4.04 -5.99 -8.61
N SER A 106 -5.16 -6.71 -8.61
CA SER A 106 -5.23 -8.02 -9.26
C SER A 106 -5.00 -7.96 -10.77
N HIS A 107 -5.42 -6.86 -11.43
CA HIS A 107 -5.12 -6.62 -12.84
C HIS A 107 -3.64 -6.31 -13.09
N CYS A 108 -3.03 -5.44 -12.27
CA CYS A 108 -1.60 -5.12 -12.41
C CYS A 108 -0.69 -6.34 -12.16
N ASP A 109 -1.02 -7.17 -11.16
CA ASP A 109 -0.22 -8.36 -10.84
C ASP A 109 -0.36 -9.46 -11.91
N SER A 110 -1.47 -9.46 -12.68
CA SER A 110 -1.72 -10.41 -13.78
C SER A 110 -1.01 -10.05 -15.10
N GLU A 111 -0.58 -8.80 -15.29
CA GLU A 111 0.09 -8.34 -16.51
C GLU A 111 1.59 -8.64 -16.58
N VAL A 112 2.15 -9.34 -15.58
CA VAL A 112 3.48 -9.97 -15.68
C VAL A 112 3.37 -11.20 -16.58
N MET A 113 3.18 -10.98 -17.88
CA MET A 113 3.20 -12.05 -18.87
C MET A 113 4.55 -12.76 -18.84
N PRO A 114 4.60 -14.11 -18.93
CA PRO A 114 5.86 -14.81 -19.08
C PRO A 114 6.57 -14.28 -20.32
N LEU A 115 7.85 -13.90 -20.16
CA LEU A 115 8.73 -13.59 -21.29
C LEU A 115 8.56 -14.68 -22.34
N PRO A 116 8.41 -14.34 -23.64
CA PRO A 116 8.37 -15.34 -24.68
C PRO A 116 9.63 -16.18 -24.54
N SER A 117 9.44 -17.48 -24.28
CA SER A 117 10.52 -18.46 -24.31
C SER A 117 11.18 -18.33 -25.67
N ASN A 118 12.42 -17.85 -25.71
CA ASN A 118 13.26 -17.98 -26.89
C ASN A 118 13.56 -19.46 -27.06
N ASP A 119 12.65 -20.17 -27.73
CA ASP A 119 12.88 -21.49 -28.25
C ASP A 119 13.77 -21.35 -29.49
N ASN A 120 15.05 -21.05 -29.26
CA ASN A 120 16.12 -21.29 -30.23
C ASN A 120 16.61 -22.72 -30.00
N GLY A 121 15.85 -23.68 -30.51
CA GLY A 121 16.08 -25.10 -30.29
C GLY A 121 15.77 -25.95 -31.52
N MET A 122 16.70 -25.93 -32.48
CA MET A 122 16.93 -26.86 -33.62
C MET A 122 16.17 -26.62 -34.93
#